data_AF-A0A920BKM7-F1
#
_entry.id   AF-A0A920BKM7-F1
#
_cell.length_a   1.000
_cell.length_b   1.000
_cell.length_c   1.000
_cell.angle_alpha   90.00
_cell.angle_beta   90.00
_cell.angle_gamma   90.00
#
_symmetry.space_group_name_H-M   'P 1'
#
loop_
_entity.id
_entity.type
_entity.pdbx_description
1 polymer ?
#
loop_
_entity_poly.entity_id
_entity_poly.type
_entity_poly.pdbx_seq_one_letter_code
_entity_poly.pdbx_strand_id
1 'polypeptide(L)'
;MVETNNFQPEDQESNTSIETLLTSKIVDQVENVRVKTSGPAIRISRTLVYGLTAIIIILIALPFLFVGVSRGLIEIFDLWVFSERSRAVWFVYLLSATLWSTIGFLIWRRRPKGAATPKEGVSHMEGKDV
;
A
#
# COMPACT_ATOMS: atom_id res chain seq x y z
N MET A 1 21.34 -19.35 -78.90
CA MET A 1 20.53 -18.32 -78.23
C MET A 1 19.82 -19.04 -77.09
N VAL A 2 20.32 -18.86 -75.86
CA VAL A 2 19.81 -19.58 -74.67
C VAL A 2 18.71 -18.71 -74.06
N GLU A 3 17.52 -19.26 -73.98
CA GLU A 3 16.32 -18.60 -73.46
C GLU A 3 16.49 -18.39 -71.94
N THR A 4 16.71 -17.14 -71.53
CA THR A 4 16.74 -16.76 -70.12
C THR A 4 15.31 -16.76 -69.59
N ASN A 5 14.88 -17.89 -69.03
CA ASN A 5 13.64 -17.99 -68.30
C ASN A 5 13.68 -17.01 -67.11
N ASN A 6 12.84 -15.99 -67.21
CA ASN A 6 12.65 -14.94 -66.23
C ASN A 6 11.93 -15.56 -65.02
N PHE A 7 12.67 -16.04 -64.02
CA PHE A 7 12.09 -16.51 -62.76
C PHE A 7 11.66 -15.28 -61.95
N GLN A 8 10.38 -14.94 -62.07
CA GLN A 8 9.72 -13.88 -61.31
C GLN A 8 9.63 -14.31 -59.82
N PRO A 9 10.08 -13.50 -58.85
CA PRO A 9 10.11 -13.86 -57.44
C PRO A 9 8.74 -13.58 -56.78
N GLU A 10 7.67 -14.24 -57.22
CA GLU A 10 6.34 -14.11 -56.59
C GLU A 10 6.24 -14.89 -55.26
N ASP A 11 7.15 -15.84 -55.05
CA ASP A 11 7.22 -16.70 -53.87
C ASP A 11 7.96 -16.07 -52.67
N GLN A 12 8.78 -15.03 -52.86
CA GLN A 12 9.49 -14.39 -51.75
C GLN A 12 8.66 -13.36 -50.97
N GLU A 13 7.75 -12.63 -51.62
CA GLU A 13 6.94 -11.59 -50.96
C GLU A 13 5.89 -12.19 -50.01
N SER A 14 5.30 -13.33 -50.40
CA SER A 14 4.33 -14.04 -49.55
C SER A 14 5.00 -14.72 -48.34
N ASN A 15 6.15 -15.38 -48.54
CA ASN A 15 6.88 -16.04 -47.45
C ASN A 15 7.40 -15.03 -46.42
N THR A 16 7.94 -13.89 -46.85
CA THR A 16 8.38 -12.82 -45.93
C THR A 16 7.21 -12.22 -45.15
N SER A 17 6.03 -12.08 -45.78
CA SER A 17 4.82 -11.61 -45.10
C SER A 17 4.31 -12.60 -44.04
N ILE A 18 4.32 -13.90 -44.32
CA ILE A 18 3.88 -14.92 -43.36
C ILE A 18 4.88 -15.09 -42.22
N GLU A 19 6.18 -15.04 -42.52
CA GLU A 19 7.24 -15.09 -41.51
C GLU A 19 7.18 -13.88 -40.57
N THR A 20 7.01 -12.67 -41.09
CA THR A 20 6.85 -11.47 -40.25
C THR A 20 5.57 -11.51 -39.41
N LEU A 21 4.47 -12.07 -39.94
CA LEU A 21 3.24 -12.29 -39.17
C LEU A 21 3.41 -13.33 -38.06
N LEU A 22 4.15 -14.41 -38.30
CA LEU A 22 4.45 -15.43 -37.29
C LEU A 22 5.36 -14.86 -36.20
N THR A 23 6.43 -14.17 -36.57
CA THR A 23 7.36 -13.53 -35.63
C THR A 23 6.64 -12.49 -34.78
N SER A 24 5.83 -11.61 -35.38
CA SER A 24 5.07 -10.60 -34.63
C SER A 24 4.06 -11.23 -33.67
N LYS A 25 3.33 -12.26 -34.09
CA LYS A 25 2.40 -13.01 -33.22
C LYS A 25 3.10 -13.66 -32.02
N ILE A 26 4.30 -14.22 -32.22
CA ILE A 26 5.10 -14.82 -31.14
C ILE A 26 5.59 -13.75 -30.17
N VAL A 27 6.13 -12.65 -30.68
CA VAL A 27 6.61 -11.52 -29.86
C VAL A 27 5.47 -10.92 -29.04
N ASP A 28 4.30 -10.71 -29.63
CA ASP A 28 3.11 -10.21 -28.92
C ASP A 28 2.68 -11.12 -27.76
N GLN A 29 2.77 -12.44 -27.94
CA GLN A 29 2.43 -13.39 -26.87
C GLN A 29 3.46 -13.37 -25.73
N VAL A 30 4.75 -13.29 -26.06
CA VAL A 30 5.82 -13.18 -25.04
C VAL A 30 5.69 -11.86 -24.28
N GLU A 31 5.40 -10.76 -24.97
CA GLU A 31 5.17 -9.46 -24.36
C GLU A 31 3.92 -9.50 -23.45
N ASN A 32 2.85 -10.16 -23.87
CA ASN A 32 1.65 -10.36 -23.05
C ASN A 32 1.94 -11.16 -21.76
N VAL A 33 2.77 -12.20 -21.83
CA VAL A 33 3.20 -12.97 -20.65
C VAL A 33 4.09 -12.11 -19.74
N ARG A 34 5.04 -11.36 -20.30
CA ARG A 34 5.92 -10.45 -19.56
C ARG A 34 5.14 -9.34 -18.85
N VAL A 35 4.17 -8.74 -19.53
CA VAL A 35 3.28 -7.71 -18.96
C VAL A 35 2.38 -8.28 -17.88
N LYS A 36 1.95 -9.55 -17.97
CA LYS A 36 1.11 -10.18 -16.93
C LYS A 36 1.90 -10.70 -15.72
N THR A 37 3.17 -11.09 -15.89
CA THR A 37 3.97 -11.72 -14.82
C THR A 37 4.98 -10.78 -14.20
N SER A 38 5.77 -10.05 -15.00
CA SER A 38 6.90 -9.25 -14.50
C SER A 38 6.49 -7.83 -14.11
N GLY A 39 5.65 -7.17 -14.91
CA GLY A 39 5.21 -5.79 -14.63
C GLY A 39 4.46 -5.68 -13.28
N PRO A 40 3.40 -6.47 -13.06
CA PRO A 40 2.67 -6.53 -11.80
C PRO A 40 3.49 -7.00 -10.60
N ALA A 41 4.41 -7.94 -10.78
CA ALA A 41 5.27 -8.40 -9.69
C ALA A 41 6.23 -7.29 -9.22
N ILE A 42 6.86 -6.58 -10.15
CA ILE A 42 7.81 -5.50 -9.84
C ILE A 42 7.14 -4.37 -9.05
N ARG A 43 5.92 -3.96 -9.43
CA ARG A 43 5.20 -2.92 -8.68
C ARG A 43 4.86 -3.37 -7.25
N ILE A 44 4.42 -4.62 -7.07
CA ILE A 44 4.07 -5.16 -5.74
C ILE A 44 5.32 -5.21 -4.86
N SER A 45 6.44 -5.70 -5.39
CA SER A 45 7.71 -5.74 -4.67
C SER A 45 8.17 -4.34 -4.24
N ARG A 46 8.11 -3.34 -5.13
CA ARG A 46 8.47 -1.96 -4.79
C ARG A 46 7.55 -1.39 -3.71
N THR A 47 6.24 -1.54 -3.85
CA THR A 47 5.28 -1.05 -2.86
C THR A 47 5.50 -1.71 -1.49
N LEU A 48 5.83 -3.00 -1.47
CA LEU A 48 6.11 -3.72 -0.22
C LEU A 48 7.40 -3.23 0.44
N VAL A 49 8.47 -3.05 -0.34
CA VAL A 49 9.75 -2.53 0.18
C VAL A 49 9.59 -1.09 0.67
N TYR A 50 9.11 -0.19 -0.19
CA TYR A 50 8.90 1.21 0.20
C TYR A 50 7.87 1.36 1.32
N GLY A 51 6.82 0.54 1.33
CA GLY A 51 5.82 0.51 2.39
C GLY A 51 6.43 0.09 3.73
N LEU A 52 7.22 -0.98 3.76
CA LEU A 52 7.90 -1.43 4.97
C LEU A 52 8.92 -0.40 5.45
N THR A 53 9.73 0.17 4.54
CA THR A 53 10.67 1.24 4.88
C THR A 53 9.94 2.47 5.44
N ALA A 54 8.84 2.89 4.82
CA ALA A 54 8.04 4.01 5.30
C ALA A 54 7.45 3.73 6.70
N ILE A 55 6.96 2.52 6.96
CA ILE A 55 6.45 2.14 8.29
C ILE A 55 7.56 2.25 9.34
N ILE A 56 8.75 1.73 9.05
CA ILE A 56 9.89 1.81 9.99
C ILE A 56 10.27 3.27 10.26
N ILE A 57 10.35 4.09 9.21
CA ILE A 57 10.65 5.53 9.35
C ILE A 57 9.58 6.21 10.19
N ILE A 58 8.29 5.97 9.92
CA ILE A 58 7.18 6.55 10.68
C ILE A 58 7.25 6.10 12.14
N LEU A 59 7.53 4.82 12.39
CA LEU A 59 7.58 4.27 13.74
C LEU A 59 8.67 4.92 14.59
N ILE A 60 9.81 5.28 13.98
CA ILE A 60 10.90 6.01 14.65
C ILE A 60 10.59 7.51 14.72
N ALA A 61 10.08 8.10 13.64
CA ALA A 61 9.84 9.53 13.54
C ALA A 61 8.69 9.99 14.45
N LEU A 62 7.66 9.18 14.63
CA LEU A 62 6.46 9.52 15.39
C LEU A 62 6.76 9.87 16.86
N PRO A 63 7.48 9.05 17.66
CA PRO A 63 7.83 9.43 19.03
C PRO A 63 8.76 10.65 19.09
N PHE A 64 9.70 10.78 18.15
CA PHE A 64 10.57 11.96 18.07
C PHE A 64 9.78 13.24 17.79
N LEU A 65 8.84 13.19 16.84
CA LEU A 65 7.94 14.29 16.54
C LEU A 65 7.09 14.63 17.75
N PHE A 66 6.55 13.64 18.46
CA PHE A 66 5.75 13.86 19.65
C PHE A 66 6.53 14.55 20.77
N VAL A 67 7.76 14.10 21.05
CA VAL A 67 8.65 14.72 22.04
C VAL A 67 9.06 16.12 21.60
N GLY A 68 9.40 16.30 20.31
CA GLY A 68 9.80 17.58 19.73
C GLY A 68 8.68 18.62 19.82
N VAL A 69 7.46 18.26 19.45
CA VAL A 69 6.27 19.12 19.57
C VAL A 69 6.01 19.47 21.03
N SER A 70 6.07 18.48 21.93
CA SER A 70 5.86 18.73 23.37
C SER A 70 6.91 19.70 23.92
N ARG A 71 8.19 19.51 23.58
CA ARG A 71 9.29 20.42 23.97
C ARG A 71 9.11 21.82 23.37
N GLY A 72 8.76 21.91 22.10
CA GLY A 72 8.53 23.19 21.43
C GLY A 72 7.37 23.97 22.04
N LEU A 73 6.24 23.29 22.29
CA LEU A 73 5.09 23.90 22.94
C LEU A 73 5.46 24.42 24.34
N ILE A 74 6.20 23.65 25.14
CA ILE A 74 6.64 24.11 26.47
C ILE A 74 7.44 25.40 26.36
N GLU A 75 8.41 25.48 25.44
CA GLU A 75 9.24 26.68 25.25
C GLU A 75 8.40 27.89 24.79
N ILE A 76 7.48 27.67 23.86
CA ILE A 76 6.57 28.71 23.36
C ILE A 76 5.67 29.24 24.47
N PHE A 77 5.11 28.36 25.31
CA PHE A 77 4.24 28.76 26.41
C PHE A 77 5.02 29.40 27.58
N ASP A 78 6.26 28.99 27.83
CA ASP A 78 7.16 29.60 28.82
C ASP A 78 7.54 31.03 28.40
N LEU A 79 7.83 31.26 27.12
CA LEU A 79 8.20 32.60 26.62
C LEU A 79 6.99 33.53 26.47
N TRP A 80 5.81 33.02 26.10
CA TRP A 80 4.69 33.86 25.66
C TRP A 80 3.54 33.98 26.66
N VAL A 81 3.32 32.99 27.53
CA VAL A 81 2.09 32.90 28.34
C VAL A 81 2.35 32.82 29.84
N PHE A 82 3.34 32.04 30.28
CA PHE A 82 3.58 31.80 31.71
C PHE A 82 5.01 32.17 32.09
N SER A 83 5.20 33.16 32.97
CA SER A 83 6.55 33.51 33.48
C SER A 83 7.19 32.43 34.38
N GLU A 84 6.45 31.38 34.72
CA GLU A 84 6.94 30.24 35.48
C GLU A 84 6.93 28.97 34.63
N ARG A 85 8.13 28.48 34.33
CA ARG A 85 8.39 27.25 33.57
C ARG A 85 7.66 26.04 34.09
N SER A 86 7.53 25.90 35.40
CA SER A 86 6.80 24.80 36.03
C SER A 86 5.34 24.75 35.59
N ARG A 87 4.66 25.92 35.51
CA ARG A 87 3.25 25.99 35.08
C ARG A 87 3.09 25.70 33.59
N ALA A 88 4.00 26.19 32.74
CA ALA A 88 3.98 25.92 31.30
C ALA A 88 4.07 24.41 31.01
N VAL A 89 4.94 23.68 31.71
CA VAL A 89 5.12 22.23 31.55
C VAL A 89 3.83 21.47 31.87
N TRP A 90 3.22 21.74 33.04
CA TRP A 90 1.98 21.07 33.45
C TRP A 90 0.81 21.37 32.51
N PHE A 91 0.71 22.61 32.03
CA PHE A 91 -0.33 23.01 31.09
C PHE A 91 -0.21 22.24 29.77
N VAL A 92 0.98 22.13 29.21
CA VAL A 92 1.22 21.38 27.97
C VAL A 92 0.92 19.88 28.16
N TYR A 93 1.23 19.31 29.32
CA TYR A 93 0.90 17.92 29.62
C TYR A 93 -0.61 17.68 29.72
N LEU A 94 -1.36 18.57 30.38
CA LEU A 94 -2.82 18.48 30.43
C LEU A 94 -3.44 18.64 29.04
N LEU A 95 -2.92 19.56 28.23
CA LEU A 95 -3.37 19.78 26.86
C LEU A 95 -3.12 18.54 25.98
N SER A 96 -1.92 17.97 26.07
CA SER A 96 -1.54 16.75 25.34
C SER A 96 -2.37 15.55 25.78
N ALA A 97 -2.57 15.35 27.09
CA ALA A 97 -3.41 14.28 27.62
C ALA A 97 -4.86 14.40 27.13
N THR A 98 -5.40 15.62 27.12
CA THR A 98 -6.77 15.88 26.64
C THR A 98 -6.89 15.58 25.14
N LEU A 99 -5.89 15.98 24.35
CA LEU A 99 -5.85 15.72 22.91
C LEU A 99 -5.84 14.21 22.60
N TRP A 100 -4.94 13.45 23.24
CA TRP A 100 -4.82 12.00 23.05
C TRP A 100 -6.04 11.24 23.58
N SER A 101 -6.59 11.66 24.72
CA SER A 101 -7.81 11.06 25.27
C SER A 101 -9.00 11.26 24.33
N THR A 102 -9.13 12.46 23.74
CA THR A 102 -10.18 12.76 22.76
C THR A 102 -10.01 11.91 21.49
N ILE A 103 -8.78 11.76 20.99
CA ILE A 103 -8.49 10.89 19.84
C ILE A 103 -8.87 9.43 20.13
N GLY A 104 -8.48 8.92 21.30
CA GLY A 104 -8.78 7.56 21.73
C GLY A 104 -10.29 7.34 21.87
N PHE A 105 -10.99 8.32 22.44
CA PHE A 105 -12.44 8.30 22.58
C PHE A 105 -13.15 8.31 21.23
N LEU A 106 -12.69 9.11 20.25
CA LEU A 106 -13.25 9.15 18.90
C LEU A 106 -13.07 7.81 18.17
N ILE A 107 -11.89 7.19 18.29
CA ILE A 107 -11.63 5.85 17.74
C ILE A 107 -12.56 4.84 18.42
N TRP A 108 -12.70 4.90 19.74
CA TRP A 108 -13.57 4.00 20.49
C TRP A 108 -15.04 4.15 20.11
N ARG A 109 -15.50 5.36 19.81
CA ARG A 109 -16.87 5.61 19.32
C ARG A 109 -17.19 4.83 18.04
N ARG A 110 -16.18 4.49 17.22
CA ARG A 110 -16.35 3.69 15.99
C ARG A 110 -16.29 2.17 16.20
N ARG A 111 -16.28 1.69 17.45
CA ARG A 111 -16.23 0.25 17.72
C ARG A 111 -17.43 -0.49 17.08
N PRO A 112 -17.20 -1.63 16.39
CA PRO A 112 -18.28 -2.46 15.89
C PRO A 112 -19.08 -3.04 17.06
N LYS A 113 -20.40 -2.90 17.02
CA LYS A 113 -21.34 -3.51 17.98
C LYS A 113 -21.58 -4.95 17.52
N GLY A 114 -21.33 -5.94 18.38
CA GLY A 114 -21.53 -7.37 18.06
C GLY A 114 -20.30 -8.27 18.22
N ALA A 115 -19.16 -7.76 18.70
CA ALA A 115 -17.98 -8.59 18.98
C ALA A 115 -18.17 -9.59 20.14
N ALA A 116 -19.25 -9.44 20.93
CA ALA A 116 -19.54 -10.27 22.10
C ALA A 116 -20.83 -11.11 21.98
N THR A 117 -21.55 -11.02 20.85
CA THR A 117 -22.70 -11.92 20.60
C THR A 117 -22.18 -13.26 20.11
N PRO A 118 -22.42 -14.38 20.83
CA PRO A 118 -22.12 -15.71 20.33
C PRO A 118 -22.81 -15.91 18.98
N LYS A 119 -22.13 -16.54 18.01
CA LYS A 119 -22.77 -16.95 16.76
C LYS A 119 -23.86 -17.98 17.11
N GLU A 120 -25.10 -17.53 17.12
CA GLU A 120 -26.30 -18.35 17.34
C GLU A 120 -26.48 -19.27 16.13
N GLY A 121 -25.80 -20.42 16.12
CA GLY A 121 -25.82 -21.31 14.95
C GLY A 121 -25.20 -22.70 15.11
N VAL A 122 -24.67 -23.08 16.28
CA VAL A 122 -24.04 -24.41 16.49
C VAL A 122 -24.65 -25.14 17.70
N SER A 123 -25.96 -25.03 17.90
CA SER A 123 -26.66 -25.78 18.96
C SER A 123 -27.84 -26.61 18.43
N HIS A 124 -28.09 -26.62 17.12
CA HIS A 124 -29.28 -27.24 16.53
C HIS A 124 -29.02 -28.59 15.83
N MET A 125 -27.82 -29.17 15.98
CA MET A 125 -27.43 -30.45 15.34
C MET A 125 -27.09 -31.59 16.32
N GLU A 126 -27.43 -31.47 17.61
CA GLU A 126 -27.15 -32.51 18.61
C GLU A 126 -28.44 -33.00 19.27
N GLY A 127 -29.27 -33.73 18.52
CA GLY A 127 -30.52 -34.24 19.08
C GLY A 127 -31.43 -34.97 18.10
N LYS A 128 -30.89 -35.77 17.18
CA LYS A 128 -31.74 -36.60 16.32
C LYS A 128 -31.17 -37.96 15.95
N ASP A 129 -30.43 -38.59 16.88
CA ASP A 129 -29.94 -39.96 16.73
C ASP A 129 -30.28 -40.78 18.00
N VAL A 130 -31.57 -41.04 18.26
CA VAL A 130 -32.03 -42.21 19.03
C VAL A 130 -33.41 -42.64 18.54
#